data_AF-A0AAJ1GMR5-F1
#
_entry.id   AF-A0AAJ1GMR5-F1
#
_cell.length_a   1.000
_cell.length_b   1.000
_cell.length_c   1.000
_cell.angle_alpha   90.00
_cell.angle_beta   90.00
_cell.angle_gamma   90.00
#
_symmetry.space_group_name_H-M   'P 1'
#
loop_
_entity.id
_entity.type
_entity.pdbx_description
1 polymer ?
#
loop_
_entity_poly.entity_id
_entity_poly.type
_entity_poly.pdbx_seq_one_letter_code
_entity_poly.pdbx_strand_id
1 'polypeptide(L)' 'MSLKAFYNEVVATHLNLESVLMPIGDGMTVSKVKK' A
#
# COMPACT_ATOMS: atom_id res chain seq x y z
N MET A 1 -9.94 14.58 -2.25
CA MET A 1 -9.01 13.48 -1.92
C MET A 1 -8.75 12.69 -3.20
N SER A 2 -7.50 12.47 -3.59
CA SER A 2 -7.18 11.59 -4.74
C SER A 2 -7.37 10.13 -4.34
N LEU A 3 -7.94 9.31 -5.24
CA LEU A 3 -8.18 7.88 -5.00
C LEU A 3 -6.88 7.13 -4.63
N LYS A 4 -5.74 7.57 -5.21
CA LYS A 4 -4.41 7.01 -4.92
C LYS A 4 -3.99 7.26 -3.47
N ALA A 5 -4.28 8.44 -2.93
CA ALA A 5 -3.93 8.78 -1.54
C ALA A 5 -4.78 7.99 -0.55
N PHE A 6 -6.08 7.88 -0.80
CA PHE A 6 -7.00 7.08 0.02
C PHE A 6 -6.58 5.61 0.08
N TYR A 7 -6.25 5.01 -1.07
CA TYR A 7 -5.82 3.62 -1.13
C TYR A 7 -4.53 3.38 -0.34
N ASN A 8 -3.55 4.28 -0.45
CA ASN A 8 -2.29 4.16 0.29
C ASN A 8 -2.50 4.22 1.81
N GLU A 9 -3.37 5.11 2.30
CA GLU A 9 -3.69 5.19 3.74
C GLU A 9 -4.40 3.93 4.25
N VAL A 10 -5.38 3.43 3.49
CA VAL A 10 -6.13 2.21 3.85
C VAL A 10 -5.22 0.99 3.87
N VAL A 11 -4.39 0.82 2.84
CA VAL A 11 -3.49 -0.34 2.71
C VAL A 11 -2.33 -0.28 3.70
N ALA A 12 -1.87 0.91 4.08
CA ALA A 12 -0.84 1.08 5.12
C ALA A 12 -1.35 0.76 6.53
N THR A 13 -2.65 0.94 6.79
CA THR A 13 -3.26 0.75 8.11
C THR A 13 -3.96 -0.60 8.29
N HIS A 14 -4.07 -1.40 7.24
CA HIS A 14 -4.80 -2.65 7.26
C HIS A 14 -4.04 -3.75 8.03
N LEU A 15 -4.58 -4.20 9.17
CA LEU A 15 -3.91 -5.16 10.09
C LEU A 15 -3.41 -6.46 9.42
N ASN A 16 -4.21 -7.00 8.49
CA ASN A 16 -3.91 -8.25 7.77
C ASN A 16 -3.01 -8.08 6.55
N LEU A 17 -2.57 -6.85 6.24
CA LEU A 17 -1.66 -6.60 5.13
C LEU A 17 -0.30 -6.19 5.67
N GLU A 18 0.74 -6.68 5.02
CA GLU A 18 2.08 -6.15 5.14
C GLU A 18 2.40 -5.49 3.80
N SER A 19 2.60 -4.18 3.81
CA SER A 19 2.72 -3.37 2.60
C SER A 19 4.07 -2.66 2.58
N VAL A 20 4.78 -2.74 1.46
CA VAL A 20 6.07 -2.09 1.25
C VAL A 20 5.98 -1.16 0.05
N LEU A 21 6.43 0.07 0.24
CA LEU A 21 6.63 1.04 -0.82
C LEU A 21 7.99 0.81 -1.47
N MET A 22 7.98 0.49 -2.76
CA MET A 22 9.19 0.34 -3.56
C MET A 22 9.31 1.54 -4.53
N PRO A 23 10.39 2.33 -4.45
CA PRO A 23 10.62 3.49 -5.33
C PRO A 23 11.15 3.06 -6.70
N ILE A 24 10.41 2.18 -7.39
CA ILE A 24 10.74 1.70 -8.73
C ILE A 24 9.68 2.22 -9.70
N GLY A 25 10.11 2.88 -10.78
CA GLY A 25 9.21 3.55 -11.73
C GLY A 25 8.44 4.71 -11.08
N ASP A 26 7.13 4.80 -11.32
CA ASP A 26 6.22 5.83 -10.76
C ASP A 26 5.83 5.59 -9.28
N GLY A 27 6.56 4.70 -8.61
CA GLY A 27 6.29 4.20 -7.26
C GLY A 27 5.35 3.00 -7.29
N MET A 28 5.82 1.86 -6.77
CA MET A 28 5.08 0.60 -6.72
C MET A 28 4.83 0.22 -5.25
N THR A 29 3.57 -0.04 -4.90
CA THR A 29 3.20 -0.60 -3.60
C THR A 29 3.00 -2.09 -3.76
N VAL A 30 3.67 -2.90 -2.94
CA VAL A 30 3.44 -4.35 -2.88
C VAL A 30 2.87 -4.69 -1.51
N SER A 31 1.72 -5.38 -1.51
CA SER A 31 1.04 -5.80 -0.29
C SER A 31 0.90 -7.32 -0.26
N LYS A 32 1.24 -7.92 0.88
CA LYS A 32 1.10 -9.35 1.14
C LYS A 32 0.07 -9.57 2.25
N VAL A 33 -0.82 -10.53 2.04
CA VAL A 33 -1.77 -10.96 3.07
C VAL A 33 -1.02 -11.77 4.12
N LYS A 34 -1.12 -11.36 5.39
CA LYS A 34 -0.65 -12.13 6.53
C LYS A 34 -1.57 -13.36 6.68
N LYS A 35 -0.98 -14.55 6.78
CA LYS A 35 -1.70 -15.78 7.11
C LYS A 35 -1.99 -15.87 8.60
#